data_AF-A0A7V0YBV3-F1
#
_entry.id   AF-A0A7V0YBV3-F1
#
_cell.length_a   1.000
_cell.length_b   1.000
_cell.length_c   1.000
_cell.angle_alpha   90.00
_cell.angle_beta   90.00
_cell.angle_gamma   90.00
#
_symmetry.space_group_name_H-M   'P 1'
#
loop_
_entity.id
_entity.type
_entity.pdbx_description
1 polymer ?
#
loop_
_entity_poly.entity_id
_entity_poly.type
_entity_poly.pdbx_seq_one_letter_code
_entity_poly.pdbx_strand_id
1 'polypeptide(L)'
;MNRALRPDWRKLLLFAVLIAIAIGGHIQTWVFVDDVPNPPPKPALYDLLRPLPLWVLWMYLLVPLALLLWPLRLLGLDVTRGVPWFFVIASPIYFYLLSCLVIAGLDWIVGRLRPQRG
;
A
#
# COMPACT_ATOMS: atom_id res chain seq x y z
N MET A 1 -16.43 -3.26 20.77
CA MET A 1 -15.15 -3.06 20.04
C MET A 1 -15.23 -3.76 18.69
N ASN A 2 -15.11 -3.00 17.58
CA ASN A 2 -15.46 -3.43 16.22
C ASN A 2 -14.65 -4.64 15.73
N ARG A 3 -15.35 -5.74 15.39
CA ARG A 3 -14.76 -7.01 14.86
C ARG A 3 -13.93 -6.78 13.58
N ALA A 4 -14.21 -5.69 12.86
CA ALA A 4 -13.51 -5.29 11.63
C ALA A 4 -12.01 -5.00 11.82
N LEU A 5 -11.59 -4.45 12.96
CA LEU A 5 -10.18 -4.08 13.21
C LEU A 5 -9.37 -5.20 13.89
N ARG A 6 -10.03 -6.28 14.35
CA ARG A 6 -9.33 -7.40 14.96
C ARG A 6 -8.43 -8.10 13.93
N PRO A 7 -7.18 -8.44 14.31
CA PRO A 7 -6.30 -9.21 13.45
C PRO A 7 -6.93 -10.57 13.15
N ASP A 8 -7.02 -10.88 11.86
CA ASP A 8 -7.48 -12.15 11.28
C ASP A 8 -6.38 -12.58 10.32
N TRP A 9 -6.11 -13.88 10.21
CA TRP A 9 -5.07 -14.39 9.34
C TRP A 9 -5.21 -13.90 7.89
N ARG A 10 -6.45 -13.77 7.39
CA ARG A 10 -6.74 -13.21 6.06
C ARG A 10 -6.27 -11.76 5.92
N LYS A 11 -6.49 -10.94 6.95
CA LYS A 11 -6.07 -9.52 6.97
C LYS A 11 -4.55 -9.39 7.07
N LEU A 12 -3.91 -10.26 7.85
CA LEU A 12 -2.45 -10.29 7.99
C LEU A 12 -1.77 -10.76 6.69
N LEU A 13 -2.31 -11.78 6.04
CA LEU A 13 -1.82 -12.24 4.75
C LEU A 13 -1.94 -11.16 3.68
N LEU A 14 -3.12 -10.53 3.57
CA LEU A 14 -3.32 -9.42 2.63
C LEU A 14 -2.41 -8.24 2.96
N PHE A 15 -2.25 -7.89 4.24
CA PHE A 15 -1.31 -6.86 4.67
C PHE A 15 0.12 -7.18 4.24
N ALA A 16 0.59 -8.42 4.43
CA ALA A 16 1.92 -8.84 4.02
C ALA A 16 2.11 -8.73 2.49
N VAL A 17 1.10 -9.10 1.71
CA VAL A 17 1.12 -8.94 0.24
C VAL A 17 1.21 -7.47 -0.15
N LEU A 18 0.42 -6.59 0.48
CA LEU A 18 0.45 -5.15 0.21
C LEU A 18 1.82 -4.54 0.54
N ILE A 19 2.42 -4.95 1.66
CA ILE A 19 3.78 -4.54 2.04
C ILE A 19 4.82 -5.05 1.04
N ALA A 20 4.73 -6.30 0.59
CA ALA A 20 5.64 -6.84 -0.41
C ALA A 20 5.55 -6.07 -1.74
N ILE A 21 4.34 -5.70 -2.17
CA ILE A 21 4.15 -4.84 -3.35
C ILE A 21 4.79 -3.47 -3.13
N ALA A 22 4.60 -2.85 -1.96
CA ALA A 22 5.17 -1.54 -1.65
C ALA A 22 6.72 -1.57 -1.64
N ILE A 23 7.33 -2.59 -1.02
CA ILE A 23 8.78 -2.78 -1.01
C ILE A 23 9.29 -3.02 -2.42
N GLY A 24 8.64 -3.89 -3.18
CA GLY A 24 9.04 -4.18 -4.55
C GLY A 24 8.90 -2.98 -5.48
N GLY A 25 7.81 -2.20 -5.33
CA GLY A 25 7.62 -0.94 -6.03
C GLY A 25 8.70 0.08 -5.68
N HIS A 26 9.08 0.19 -4.41
CA HIS A 26 10.20 1.04 -3.98
C HIS A 26 11.54 0.59 -4.58
N ILE A 27 11.84 -0.72 -4.61
CA ILE A 27 13.04 -1.23 -5.26
C ILE A 27 13.06 -0.86 -6.75
N GLN A 28 11.90 -0.94 -7.41
CA GLN A 28 11.77 -0.60 -8.82
C GLN A 28 11.94 0.89 -9.13
N THR A 29 11.85 1.80 -8.14
CA THR A 29 12.14 3.22 -8.39
C THR A 29 13.60 3.46 -8.76
N TRP A 30 14.50 2.49 -8.54
CA TRP A 30 15.89 2.58 -8.98
C TRP A 30 16.01 2.81 -10.50
N VAL A 31 15.03 2.36 -11.30
CA VAL A 31 15.00 2.60 -12.75
C VAL A 31 14.92 4.08 -13.15
N PHE A 32 14.60 4.98 -12.21
CA PHE A 32 14.54 6.42 -12.46
C PHE A 32 15.83 7.15 -12.08
N VAL A 33 16.83 6.43 -11.55
CA VAL A 33 18.09 6.98 -11.07
C VAL A 33 19.29 6.16 -11.55
N ASP A 34 19.09 5.28 -12.53
CA ASP A 34 20.16 4.42 -13.05
C ASP A 34 21.01 5.12 -14.13
N ASP A 35 20.53 6.22 -14.69
CA ASP A 35 21.15 7.03 -15.74
C ASP A 35 21.82 8.33 -15.23
N VAL A 36 21.70 8.64 -13.93
CA VAL A 36 22.29 9.86 -13.34
C VAL A 36 23.80 9.74 -13.15
N PRO A 37 24.56 10.85 -13.16
CA PRO A 37 25.98 10.82 -12.82
C PRO A 37 26.21 10.28 -11.40
N ASN A 38 27.03 9.24 -11.26
CA ASN A 38 27.28 8.50 -10.01
C ASN A 38 26.00 7.89 -9.40
N PRO A 39 25.39 6.89 -10.05
CA PRO A 39 24.14 6.32 -9.58
C PRO A 39 24.33 5.57 -8.24
N PRO A 40 23.29 5.50 -7.39
CA PRO A 40 23.32 4.71 -6.17
C PRO A 40 23.48 3.22 -6.50
N PRO A 41 24.02 2.41 -5.56
CA PRO A 41 24.20 0.99 -5.78
C PRO A 41 22.87 0.31 -6.11
N LYS A 42 22.90 -0.55 -7.13
CA LYS A 42 21.73 -1.31 -7.58
C LYS A 42 21.19 -2.19 -6.44
N PRO A 43 19.88 -2.16 -6.15
CA PRO A 43 19.29 -3.01 -5.13
C PRO A 43 19.44 -4.50 -5.47
N ALA A 44 19.75 -5.33 -4.48
CA ALA A 44 20.05 -6.76 -4.68
C ALA A 44 18.90 -7.55 -5.35
N LEU A 45 17.65 -7.21 -5.04
CA LEU A 45 16.46 -7.90 -5.60
C LEU A 45 15.92 -7.25 -6.87
N TYR A 46 16.57 -6.20 -7.39
CA TYR A 46 16.02 -5.44 -8.52
C TYR A 46 15.81 -6.30 -9.76
N ASP A 47 16.81 -7.09 -10.17
CA ASP A 47 16.71 -7.89 -11.41
C ASP A 47 15.63 -8.97 -11.34
N LEU A 48 15.42 -9.55 -10.15
CA LEU A 48 14.37 -10.53 -9.91
C LEU A 48 12.97 -9.90 -9.99
N LEU A 49 12.83 -8.69 -9.45
CA LEU A 49 11.54 -8.01 -9.38
C LEU A 49 11.21 -7.23 -10.66
N ARG A 50 12.21 -6.83 -11.45
CA ARG A 50 12.08 -6.02 -12.68
C ARG A 50 10.96 -6.49 -13.64
N PRO A 51 10.74 -7.79 -13.88
CA PRO A 51 9.70 -8.24 -14.81
C PRO A 51 8.27 -8.01 -14.31
N LEU A 52 8.08 -7.85 -13.00
CA LEU A 52 6.76 -7.69 -12.39
C LEU A 52 6.37 -6.20 -12.40
N PRO A 53 5.12 -5.81 -12.67
CA PRO A 53 4.72 -4.39 -12.66
C PRO A 53 4.45 -3.85 -11.24
N LEU A 54 5.33 -4.13 -10.28
CA LEU A 54 5.12 -3.82 -8.85
C LEU A 54 5.05 -2.31 -8.57
N TRP A 55 5.82 -1.51 -9.29
CA TRP A 55 5.79 -0.06 -9.18
C TRP A 55 4.43 0.51 -9.57
N VAL A 56 3.87 0.05 -10.69
CA VAL A 56 2.53 0.46 -11.14
C VAL A 56 1.45 0.03 -10.15
N LEU A 57 1.53 -1.21 -9.65
CA LEU A 57 0.62 -1.71 -8.62
C LEU A 57 0.72 -0.86 -7.34
N TRP A 58 1.93 -0.53 -6.92
CA TRP A 58 2.16 0.34 -5.77
C TRP A 58 1.59 1.74 -5.99
N MET A 59 1.73 2.33 -7.17
CA MET A 59 1.09 3.62 -7.50
C MET A 59 -0.42 3.55 -7.36
N TYR A 60 -1.08 2.51 -7.89
CA TYR A 60 -2.53 2.34 -7.72
C TYR A 60 -2.93 2.17 -6.25
N LEU A 61 -2.14 1.46 -5.46
CA LEU A 61 -2.38 1.33 -4.01
C LEU A 61 -2.28 2.67 -3.27
N LEU A 62 -1.49 3.61 -3.76
CA LEU A 62 -1.36 4.93 -3.15
C LEU A 62 -2.45 5.91 -3.60
N VAL A 63 -3.22 5.62 -4.66
CA VAL A 63 -4.28 6.53 -5.15
C VAL A 63 -5.31 6.88 -4.08
N PRO A 64 -5.90 5.93 -3.33
CA PRO A 64 -6.89 6.27 -2.31
C PRO A 64 -6.28 7.12 -1.19
N LEU A 65 -5.02 6.86 -0.83
CA LEU A 65 -4.29 7.66 0.16
C LEU A 65 -4.05 9.09 -0.37
N ALA A 66 -3.65 9.23 -1.63
CA ALA A 66 -3.43 10.53 -2.25
C ALA A 66 -4.72 11.36 -2.31
N LEU A 67 -5.86 10.73 -2.63
CA LEU A 67 -7.17 11.38 -2.61
C LEU A 67 -7.58 11.80 -1.20
N LEU A 68 -7.28 10.99 -0.18
CA LEU A 68 -7.57 11.33 1.22
C LEU A 68 -6.71 12.50 1.72
N LEU A 69 -5.45 12.58 1.30
CA LEU A 69 -4.52 13.64 1.67
C LEU A 69 -4.67 14.91 0.82
N TRP A 70 -5.37 14.84 -0.31
CA TRP A 70 -5.54 15.96 -1.22
C TRP A 70 -6.17 17.21 -0.56
N PRO A 71 -7.29 17.11 0.20
CA PRO A 71 -7.87 18.26 0.88
C PRO A 71 -6.93 18.87 1.93
N LEU A 72 -6.15 18.04 2.64
CA LEU A 72 -5.18 18.53 3.62
C LEU A 72 -4.08 19.35 2.94
N ARG A 73 -3.62 18.92 1.76
CA ARG A 73 -2.67 19.67 0.95
C ARG A 73 -3.24 21.01 0.48
N LEU A 74 -4.53 21.08 0.11
CA LEU A 74 -5.19 22.35 -0.24
C LEU A 74 -5.25 23.33 0.94
N LEU A 75 -5.31 22.81 2.17
CA LEU A 75 -5.25 23.60 3.41
C LEU A 75 -3.82 23.98 3.83
N GLY A 76 -2.81 23.66 3.02
CA GLY A 76 -1.39 23.91 3.33
C GLY A 76 -0.76 22.92 4.31
N LEU A 77 -1.48 21.85 4.69
CA LEU A 77 -0.97 20.80 5.57
C LEU A 77 -0.33 19.68 4.74
N ASP A 78 0.92 19.90 4.33
CA ASP A 78 1.68 18.87 3.61
C ASP A 78 2.41 17.92 4.57
N VAL A 79 1.66 16.91 5.05
CA VAL A 79 2.18 15.86 5.93
C VAL A 79 3.16 14.92 5.21
N THR A 80 3.28 15.02 3.88
CA THR A 80 4.14 14.14 3.06
C THR A 80 5.54 14.68 2.80
N ARG A 81 5.78 15.99 2.97
CA ARG A 81 7.10 16.63 2.72
C ARG A 81 8.00 16.75 3.95
N GLY A 82 7.45 16.70 5.16
CA GLY A 82 8.16 17.18 6.35
C GLY A 82 9.06 16.17 7.06
N VAL A 83 8.68 14.89 7.15
CA VAL A 83 9.47 13.93 7.94
C VAL A 83 9.46 12.49 7.38
N PRO A 84 10.63 11.91 7.03
CA PRO A 84 10.73 10.56 6.48
C PRO A 84 10.12 9.47 7.37
N TRP A 85 10.22 9.61 8.71
CA TRP A 85 9.65 8.63 9.64
C TRP A 85 8.14 8.57 9.56
N PHE A 86 7.47 9.69 9.27
CA PHE A 86 6.02 9.72 9.15
C PHE A 86 5.58 8.81 8.01
N PHE A 87 6.27 8.86 6.87
CA PHE A 87 5.97 7.97 5.74
C PHE A 87 6.27 6.50 6.06
N VAL A 88 7.37 6.22 6.79
CA VAL A 88 7.77 4.86 7.19
C VAL A 88 6.78 4.24 8.18
N ILE A 89 6.18 5.02 9.08
CA ILE A 89 5.21 4.52 10.07
C ILE A 89 3.77 4.57 9.53
N ALA A 90 3.40 5.64 8.82
CA ALA A 90 2.05 5.80 8.29
C ALA A 90 1.73 4.79 7.18
N SER A 91 2.72 4.40 6.36
CA SER A 91 2.48 3.44 5.27
C SER A 91 2.05 2.06 5.77
N PRO A 92 2.73 1.42 6.76
CA PRO A 92 2.24 0.19 7.39
C PRO A 92 0.84 0.33 8.00
N ILE A 93 0.56 1.43 8.71
CA ILE A 93 -0.76 1.66 9.30
C ILE A 93 -1.82 1.73 8.19
N TYR A 94 -1.54 2.48 7.13
CA TYR A 94 -2.41 2.59 5.96
C TYR A 94 -2.68 1.23 5.33
N PHE A 95 -1.64 0.43 5.07
CA PHE A 95 -1.81 -0.88 4.45
C PHE A 95 -2.57 -1.88 5.35
N TYR A 96 -2.40 -1.80 6.67
CA TYR A 96 -3.20 -2.62 7.60
C TYR A 96 -4.67 -2.21 7.61
N LEU A 97 -4.95 -0.91 7.61
CA LEU A 97 -6.33 -0.41 7.50
C LEU A 97 -6.96 -0.78 6.16
N LEU A 98 -6.18 -0.71 5.07
CA LEU A 98 -6.62 -1.13 3.73
C LEU A 98 -6.92 -2.63 3.70
N SER A 99 -6.09 -3.47 4.32
CA SER A 99 -6.36 -4.91 4.40
C SER A 99 -7.63 -5.21 5.20
N CYS A 100 -7.85 -4.50 6.30
CA CYS A 100 -9.08 -4.60 7.09
C CYS A 100 -10.31 -4.19 6.26
N LEU A 101 -10.21 -3.08 5.52
CA LEU A 101 -11.30 -2.56 4.70
C LEU A 101 -11.66 -3.51 3.56
N VAL A 102 -10.67 -4.06 2.85
CA VAL A 102 -10.88 -5.01 1.76
C VAL A 102 -11.56 -6.28 2.26
N ILE A 103 -11.08 -6.88 3.36
CA ILE A 103 -11.70 -8.08 3.93
C ILE A 103 -13.11 -7.80 4.43
N ALA A 104 -13.33 -6.67 5.11
CA ALA A 104 -14.67 -6.28 5.57
C ALA A 104 -15.65 -6.08 4.39
N GLY A 105 -15.18 -5.44 3.31
CA GLY A 105 -15.96 -5.25 2.09
C GLY A 105 -16.28 -6.57 1.40
N LEU A 106 -15.31 -7.49 1.29
CA LEU A 106 -15.52 -8.82 0.73
C LEU A 106 -16.51 -9.64 1.57
N ASP A 107 -16.35 -9.66 2.89
CA ASP A 107 -17.27 -10.36 3.80
C ASP A 107 -18.70 -9.77 3.68
N TRP A 108 -18.84 -8.45 3.52
CA TRP A 108 -20.13 -7.80 3.29
C TRP A 108 -20.77 -8.18 1.95
N ILE A 109 -20.00 -8.18 0.86
CA ILE A 109 -20.46 -8.57 -0.48
C ILE A 109 -20.89 -10.04 -0.49
N VAL A 110 -20.07 -10.94 0.07
CA VAL A 110 -20.38 -12.37 0.16
C VAL A 110 -21.63 -12.61 1.04
N GLY A 111 -21.76 -11.87 2.14
CA GLY A 111 -22.95 -11.91 2.99
C GLY A 111 -24.21 -11.47 2.24
N ARG A 112 -24.11 -10.46 1.37
CA ARG A 112 -25.21 -9.99 0.52
C ARG A 112 -25.57 -10.97 -0.59
N LEU A 113 -24.60 -11.71 -1.11
CA LEU A 113 -24.77 -12.65 -2.23
C LEU A 113 -25.27 -14.03 -1.80
N ARG A 114 -25.21 -14.39 -0.51
CA ARG A 114 -25.88 -15.60 -0.01
C ARG A 114 -27.39 -15.34 0.06
N PRO A 115 -28.22 -16.00 -0.78
CA PRO A 115 -29.65 -16.00 -0.56
C PRO A 115 -29.91 -16.68 0.79
N GLN A 116 -30.90 -16.20 1.54
CA GLN A 116 -31.41 -16.95 2.68
C GLN A 116 -31.90 -18.30 2.15
N ARG A 117 -31.08 -19.35 2.31
CA ARG A 117 -31.58 -20.72 2.23
C ARG A 117 -32.41 -20.92 3.48
N GLY A 118 -33.72 -20.78 3.32
CA GLY A 118 -34.72 -21.22 4.30
C GLY A 118 -34.64 -22.72 4.53
#